data_AF-A0A1N6IWH6-F1
#
_entry.id   AF-A0A1N6IWH6-F1
#
_cell.length_a   1.000
_cell.length_b   1.000
_cell.length_c   1.000
_cell.angle_alpha   90.00
_cell.angle_beta   90.00
_cell.angle_gamma   90.00
#
_symmetry.space_group_name_H-M   'P 1'
#
loop_
_entity.id
_entity.type
_entity.pdbx_description
1 polymer ?
#
loop_
_entity_poly.entity_id
_entity_poly.type
_entity_poly.pdbx_seq_one_letter_code
_entity_poly.pdbx_strand_id
1 'polypeptide(L)'
;MTVFVEIVTAGSLVAAAERLNLSPSMVGKHLNALEERLGVILQPFGLVKTDMMTGRLNRLLAGYATRGRDFYLLYARDPDAPAKLRVFVEFALDHFAAANLGQAA
;
A
#
# COMPACT_ATOMS: atom_id res chain seq x y z
N MET A 1 6.51 -14.45 -12.94
CA MET A 1 5.27 -13.73 -13.26
C MET A 1 4.11 -14.16 -12.35
N THR A 2 3.90 -15.47 -12.11
CA THR A 2 2.83 -16.01 -11.23
C THR A 2 2.77 -15.36 -9.84
N VAL A 3 3.92 -15.22 -9.17
CA VAL A 3 3.99 -14.60 -7.84
C VAL A 3 3.44 -13.16 -7.84
N PHE A 4 3.77 -12.36 -8.86
CA PHE A 4 3.29 -10.99 -8.97
C PHE A 4 1.77 -10.91 -9.16
N VAL A 5 1.22 -11.73 -10.06
CA VAL A 5 -0.22 -11.79 -10.29
C VAL A 5 -0.95 -12.17 -8.99
N GLU A 6 -0.40 -13.11 -8.23
CA GLU A 6 -1.00 -13.51 -6.96
C GLU A 6 -0.91 -12.40 -5.90
N ILE A 7 0.21 -11.67 -5.79
CA ILE A 7 0.34 -10.51 -4.89
C ILE A 7 -0.75 -9.47 -5.19
N VAL A 8 -0.94 -9.15 -6.48
CA VAL A 8 -1.95 -8.19 -6.96
C VAL A 8 -3.36 -8.71 -6.66
N THR A 9 -3.63 -9.98 -6.95
CA THR A 9 -4.95 -10.60 -6.77
C THR A 9 -5.33 -10.76 -5.30
N ALA A 10 -4.36 -11.13 -4.45
CA ALA A 10 -4.56 -11.29 -3.02
C ALA A 10 -4.49 -9.95 -2.25
N GLY A 11 -3.93 -8.90 -2.85
CA GLY A 11 -3.73 -7.59 -2.22
C GLY A 11 -2.74 -7.60 -1.05
N SER A 12 -1.98 -8.69 -0.89
CA SER A 12 -1.10 -8.92 0.25
C SER A 12 0.00 -9.94 -0.08
N LEU A 13 1.24 -9.62 0.29
CA LEU A 13 2.38 -10.53 0.21
C LEU A 13 2.15 -11.80 1.05
N VAL A 14 1.55 -11.65 2.23
CA VAL A 14 1.28 -12.77 3.14
C VAL A 14 0.21 -13.68 2.57
N ALA A 15 -0.91 -13.12 2.11
CA ALA A 15 -1.99 -13.92 1.52
C ALA A 15 -1.55 -14.61 0.21
N ALA A 16 -0.70 -13.96 -0.58
CA ALA A 16 -0.10 -14.58 -1.76
C ALA A 16 0.86 -15.72 -1.39
N ALA A 17 1.65 -15.56 -0.33
CA ALA A 17 2.53 -16.61 0.18
C ALA A 17 1.76 -17.85 0.63
N GLU A 18 0.66 -17.65 1.38
CA GLU A 18 -0.25 -18.73 1.81
C GLU A 18 -0.83 -19.49 0.61
N ARG A 19 -1.35 -18.79 -0.40
CA ARG A 19 -1.96 -19.40 -1.60
C ARG A 19 -0.95 -20.13 -2.49
N LEU A 20 0.30 -19.67 -2.49
CA LEU A 20 1.38 -20.27 -3.28
C LEU A 20 2.17 -21.34 -2.51
N ASN A 21 1.83 -21.59 -1.24
CA ASN A 21 2.60 -22.46 -0.34
C ASN A 21 4.10 -22.07 -0.29
N LEU A 22 4.36 -20.76 -0.19
CA LEU A 22 5.69 -20.16 -0.08
C LEU A 22 5.81 -19.39 1.23
N SER A 23 7.04 -19.07 1.64
CA SER A 23 7.25 -18.10 2.71
C SER A 23 7.04 -16.66 2.21
N PRO A 24 6.56 -15.72 3.05
CA PRO A 24 6.46 -14.31 2.67
C PRO A 24 7.78 -13.72 2.18
N SER A 25 8.91 -14.16 2.74
CA SER A 25 10.25 -13.75 2.32
C SER A 25 10.59 -14.21 0.90
N MET A 26 10.19 -15.43 0.52
CA MET A 26 10.37 -15.94 -0.84
C MET A 26 9.52 -15.16 -1.84
N VAL A 27 8.26 -14.86 -1.49
CA VAL A 27 7.38 -14.02 -2.30
C VAL A 27 7.99 -12.63 -2.51
N GLY A 28 8.49 -11.99 -1.44
CA GLY A 28 9.19 -10.70 -1.53
C GLY A 28 10.45 -10.77 -2.41
N LYS A 29 11.26 -11.83 -2.28
CA LYS A 29 12.44 -12.04 -3.14
C LYS A 29 12.05 -12.16 -4.62
N HIS A 30 10.98 -12.88 -4.93
CA HIS A 30 10.47 -13.00 -6.30
C HIS A 30 9.93 -11.68 -6.85
N LEU A 31 9.28 -10.86 -6.01
CA LEU A 31 8.84 -9.53 -6.39
C LEU A 31 10.04 -8.62 -6.70
N ASN A 32 11.00 -8.52 -5.79
CA ASN A 32 12.18 -7.67 -5.97
C ASN A 32 12.98 -8.06 -7.23
N ALA A 33 13.18 -9.36 -7.47
CA ALA A 33 13.87 -9.83 -8.67
C ALA A 33 13.10 -9.49 -9.96
N LEU A 34 11.77 -9.45 -9.91
CA LEU A 34 10.94 -9.05 -11.05
C LEU A 34 11.03 -7.54 -11.29
N GLU A 35 10.96 -6.74 -10.23
CA GLU A 35 11.09 -5.29 -10.26
C GLU A 35 12.43 -4.86 -10.86
N GLU A 36 13.54 -5.46 -10.38
CA GLU A 36 14.89 -5.21 -10.89
C GLU A 36 15.01 -5.59 -12.37
N ARG A 37 14.54 -6.78 -12.75
CA ARG A 37 14.63 -7.27 -14.12
C ARG A 37 13.84 -6.42 -15.12
N LEU A 38 12.74 -5.81 -14.69
CA LEU A 38 11.86 -5.02 -15.55
C LEU A 38 12.07 -3.51 -15.43
N GLY A 39 12.80 -3.04 -14.42
CA GLY A 39 12.91 -1.62 -14.10
C GLY A 39 11.58 -1.00 -13.67
N VAL A 40 10.75 -1.77 -12.96
CA VAL A 40 9.41 -1.35 -12.50
C VAL A 40 9.29 -1.55 -11.00
N ILE A 41 8.32 -0.89 -10.37
CA ILE A 41 8.05 -1.04 -8.94
C ILE A 41 6.53 -1.16 -8.68
N LEU A 42 6.15 -1.98 -7.71
CA LEU A 42 4.80 -2.05 -7.18
C LEU A 42 4.72 -1.22 -5.89
N GLN A 43 4.17 -0.01 -5.97
CA GLN A 43 4.11 0.91 -4.83
C GLN A 43 2.70 1.46 -4.61
N PRO A 44 2.29 1.70 -3.35
CA PRO A 44 1.11 2.49 -3.04
C PRO A 44 1.20 3.87 -3.70
N PHE A 45 0.13 4.29 -4.38
CA PHE A 45 0.11 5.54 -5.14
C PHE A 45 0.53 6.77 -4.30
N GLY A 46 0.09 6.83 -3.03
CA GLY A 46 0.44 7.93 -2.14
C GLY A 46 1.95 8.11 -1.91
N LEU A 47 2.74 7.04 -1.96
CA LEU A 47 4.19 7.09 -1.74
C LEU A 47 4.97 7.60 -2.95
N VAL A 48 4.41 7.46 -4.16
CA VAL A 48 5.08 7.79 -5.43
C VAL A 48 4.40 8.96 -6.16
N LYS A 49 3.47 9.66 -5.51
CA LYS A 49 2.68 10.74 -6.12
C LYS A 49 3.56 11.81 -6.76
N THR A 50 4.60 12.26 -6.07
CA THR A 50 5.52 13.29 -6.59
C THR A 50 6.29 12.80 -7.81
N ASP A 51 6.79 11.57 -7.79
CA ASP A 51 7.53 10.99 -8.91
C ASP A 51 6.64 10.82 -10.15
N MET A 52 5.36 10.44 -9.94
CA MET A 52 4.36 10.38 -11.01
C MET A 52 4.06 11.76 -11.60
N MET A 53 3.82 12.76 -10.75
CA MET A 53 3.50 14.13 -11.20
C MET A 53 4.68 14.80 -11.91
N THR A 54 5.91 14.47 -11.54
CA THR A 54 7.13 15.02 -12.15
C THR A 54 7.58 14.24 -13.39
N GLY A 55 6.89 13.15 -13.74
CA GLY A 55 7.25 12.29 -14.88
C GLY A 55 8.48 11.41 -14.65
N ARG A 56 9.00 11.33 -13.43
CA ARG A 56 10.08 10.38 -13.06
C ARG A 56 9.60 8.93 -13.08
N LEU A 57 8.32 8.73 -12.78
CA LEU A 57 7.66 7.43 -12.92
C LEU A 57 6.47 7.55 -13.87
N ASN A 58 6.24 6.48 -14.63
CA ASN A 58 5.07 6.33 -15.48
C ASN A 58 4.23 5.16 -14.96
N ARG A 59 2.91 5.34 -14.86
CA ARG A 59 1.98 4.30 -14.40
C ARG A 59 1.84 3.23 -15.47
N LEU A 60 2.14 1.98 -15.10
CA LEU A 60 1.93 0.81 -15.94
C LEU A 60 0.64 0.09 -15.55
N LEU A 61 0.08 -0.68 -16.49
CA LEU A 61 -1.07 -1.56 -16.25
C LEU A 61 -2.25 -0.87 -15.54
N ALA A 62 -2.58 0.38 -15.92
CA ALA A 62 -3.58 1.18 -15.21
C ALA A 62 -4.96 0.49 -15.09
N GLY A 63 -5.33 -0.36 -16.06
CA GLY A 63 -6.57 -1.16 -16.03
C GLY A 63 -6.57 -2.33 -15.03
N TYR A 64 -5.46 -2.60 -14.36
CA TYR A 64 -5.29 -3.66 -13.37
C TYR A 64 -5.07 -3.11 -11.96
N ALA A 65 -5.61 -1.91 -11.69
CA ALA A 65 -5.47 -1.27 -10.39
C ALA A 65 -6.05 -2.16 -9.28
N THR A 66 -5.23 -2.49 -8.29
CA THR A 66 -5.72 -3.11 -7.06
C THR A 66 -6.45 -2.08 -6.23
N ARG A 67 -7.51 -2.51 -5.52
CA ARG A 67 -8.13 -1.67 -4.50
C ARG A 67 -7.05 -1.25 -3.49
N GLY A 68 -6.91 0.05 -3.25
CA GLY A 68 -5.96 0.58 -2.28
C GLY A 68 -6.16 -0.04 -0.89
N ARG A 69 -5.09 -0.12 -0.11
CA ARG A 69 -5.17 -0.57 1.28
C ARG A 69 -5.61 0.58 2.17
N ASP A 70 -6.57 0.33 3.04
CA ASP A 70 -6.97 1.28 4.07
C ASP A 70 -5.86 1.43 5.12
N PHE A 71 -5.63 2.66 5.56
CA PHE A 71 -4.74 2.96 6.67
C PHE A 71 -5.55 3.12 7.95
N TYR A 72 -5.08 2.53 9.04
CA TYR A 72 -5.75 2.54 10.34
C TYR A 72 -4.89 3.29 11.36
N LEU A 73 -5.52 4.19 12.11
CA LEU A 73 -4.90 4.79 13.28
C LEU A 73 -5.18 3.89 14.49
N LEU A 74 -4.15 3.20 14.97
CA LEU A 74 -4.25 2.32 16.14
C LEU A 74 -3.79 3.07 17.38
N TYR A 75 -4.67 3.16 18.37
CA TYR A 75 -4.39 3.72 19.69
C TYR A 75 -5.18 2.95 20.75
N ALA A 76 -4.66 2.89 21.97
CA ALA A 76 -5.37 2.27 23.07
C ALA A 76 -6.67 3.03 23.33
N ARG A 77 -7.79 2.29 23.44
CA ARG A 77 -9.07 2.89 23.82
C ARG A 77 -9.02 3.24 25.30
N ASP A 78 -8.68 4.48 25.57
CA ASP A 78 -8.58 5.02 26.92
C ASP A 78 -9.70 6.06 27.14
N PRO A 79 -10.67 5.79 28.04
CA PRO A 79 -11.70 6.75 28.41
C PRO A 79 -11.12 8.05 29.02
N ASP A 80 -9.95 7.96 29.65
CA ASP A 80 -9.25 9.08 30.30
C ASP A 80 -8.15 9.67 29.41
N ALA A 81 -8.17 9.33 28.11
CA ALA A 81 -7.22 9.85 27.13
C ALA A 81 -7.11 11.38 27.24
N PRO A 82 -5.89 11.93 27.39
CA PRO A 82 -5.69 13.38 27.44
C PRO A 82 -6.31 14.07 26.23
N ALA A 83 -6.87 15.27 26.43
CA ALA A 83 -7.50 16.04 25.35
C ALA A 83 -6.61 16.19 24.11
N LYS A 84 -5.28 16.23 24.29
CA LYS A 84 -4.30 16.25 23.20
C LYS A 84 -4.38 15.02 22.29
N LEU A 85 -4.58 13.82 22.85
CA LEU A 85 -4.71 12.59 22.04
C LEU A 85 -6.00 12.62 21.24
N ARG A 86 -7.11 13.01 21.86
CA ARG A 86 -8.40 13.16 21.18
C ARG A 86 -8.33 14.13 20.00
N VAL A 87 -7.83 15.35 20.25
CA VAL A 87 -7.70 16.39 19.21
C VAL A 87 -6.72 15.96 18.13
N PHE A 88 -5.64 15.25 18.48
CA PHE A 88 -4.72 14.69 17.49
C PHE A 88 -5.38 13.63 16.61
N VAL A 89 -6.17 12.71 17.20
CA VAL A 89 -6.90 11.70 16.44
C VAL A 89 -7.89 12.34 15.47
N GLU A 90 -8.69 13.30 15.94
CA GLU A 90 -9.62 14.06 15.08
C GLU A 90 -8.87 14.77 13.94
N PHE A 91 -7.81 15.52 14.26
CA PHE A 91 -6.96 16.17 13.27
C PHE A 91 -6.38 15.18 12.25
N ALA A 92 -5.85 14.05 12.70
CA ALA A 92 -5.24 13.05 11.83
C ALA A 92 -6.28 12.44 10.89
N LEU A 93 -7.47 12.12 11.41
CA LEU A 93 -8.57 11.61 10.58
C LEU A 93 -8.98 12.61 9.51
N ASP A 94 -9.19 13.88 9.86
CA ASP A 94 -9.57 14.92 8.90
C ASP A 94 -8.48 15.14 7.84
N HIS A 95 -7.22 15.24 8.27
CA HIS A 95 -6.08 15.49 7.39
C HIS A 95 -5.87 14.34 6.40
N PHE A 96 -5.97 13.08 6.85
CA PHE A 96 -5.73 11.92 6.00
C PHE A 96 -6.97 11.47 5.21
N ALA A 97 -8.19 11.75 5.68
CA ALA A 97 -9.41 11.57 4.90
C ALA A 97 -9.43 12.54 3.69
N ALA A 98 -9.06 13.81 3.90
CA ALA A 98 -8.95 14.79 2.81
C ALA A 98 -7.84 14.45 1.80
N ALA A 99 -6.78 13.75 2.25
CA ALA A 99 -5.65 13.39 1.40
C ALA A 99 -5.92 12.20 0.45
N ASN A 100 -7.07 11.52 0.53
CA ASN A 100 -7.46 10.40 -0.34
C ASN A 100 -6.33 9.36 -0.56
N LEU A 101 -5.60 9.02 0.51
CA LEU A 101 -4.42 8.14 0.43
C LEU A 101 -4.71 6.71 -0.11
N GLY A 102 -5.98 6.31 -0.18
CA GLY A 102 -6.43 4.99 -0.65
C GLY A 102 -7.22 5.00 -1.97
N GLN A 103 -7.55 6.15 -2.55
CA GLN A 103 -8.35 6.23 -3.78
C GLN A 103 -7.49 6.74 -4.94
N ALA A 104 -6.87 5.80 -5.65
CA ALA A 104 -6.45 6.04 -7.02
C ALA A 104 -7.69 5.91 -7.91
N ALA A 105 -7.96 6.95 -8.69
CA ALA A 105 -8.87 6.88 -9.84
C ALA A 105 -8.41 5.84 -10.87
#